data_AF-A0A175S154-F1
#
_entry.id   AF-A0A175S154-F1
#
_cell.length_a   1.000
_cell.length_b   1.000
_cell.length_c   1.000
_cell.angle_alpha   90.00
_cell.angle_beta   90.00
_cell.angle_gamma   90.00
#
_symmetry.space_group_name_H-M   'P 1'
#
loop_
_entity.id
_entity.type
_entity.pdbx_description
1 polymer ?
#
loop_
_entity_poly.entity_id
_entity_poly.type
_entity_poly.pdbx_seq_one_letter_code
_entity_poly.pdbx_strand_id
1 'polypeptide(L)'
;MSALDRALVAAAVAMSPTAHRETRREQWAADVQGAAELDLSPTALAFGAFTTALFHRRADRRTTWGTTMTAVPGSVRRTPHSIPTIPVLLALGVLSYFAGSALLGLLQRYNGFAAAMPVYVFDAAVLTVVPGISVCASLLLVTGVRLRRRVLGGVGALLVGVLWFALTTGTVNPPVHPALSLGIVAAGWLAASLVVLRRPGWTWSLLLLPVVAAILVFPLSNSVYGTELAYSIKAAIASAVAIVPFLVALLAAIVAGRMSTDSSTRFVAAEGALVDKSA
;
A
#
# COMPACT_ATOMS: atom_id res chain seq x y z
N MET A 1 6.94 -4.93 29.22
CA MET A 1 6.93 -4.91 27.74
C MET A 1 6.53 -6.28 27.20
N SER A 2 5.54 -6.36 26.32
CA SER A 2 5.05 -7.63 25.76
C SER A 2 5.89 -8.13 24.58
N ALA A 3 5.66 -9.37 24.13
CA ALA A 3 6.28 -9.89 22.90
C ALA A 3 5.82 -9.14 21.64
N LEU A 4 4.56 -8.69 21.62
CA LEU A 4 3.97 -7.91 20.53
C LEU A 4 4.64 -6.54 20.42
N ASP A 5 4.87 -5.84 21.54
CA ASP A 5 5.52 -4.52 21.54
C ASP A 5 6.94 -4.61 20.97
N ARG A 6 7.70 -5.64 21.37
CA ARG A 6 9.05 -5.90 20.85
C ARG A 6 9.03 -6.16 19.35
N ALA A 7 8.07 -6.95 18.86
CA ALA A 7 7.92 -7.23 17.44
C ALA A 7 7.58 -5.97 16.64
N LEU A 8 6.69 -5.12 17.16
CA LEU A 8 6.30 -3.85 16.54
C LEU A 8 7.48 -2.87 16.47
N VAL A 9 8.24 -2.70 17.56
CA VAL A 9 9.43 -1.85 17.59
C VAL A 9 10.51 -2.38 16.67
N ALA A 10 10.77 -3.70 16.65
CA ALA A 10 11.74 -4.31 15.75
C ALA A 10 11.36 -4.09 14.27
N ALA A 11 10.08 -4.27 13.93
CA ALA A 11 9.58 -3.98 12.59
C ALA A 11 9.72 -2.49 12.25
N ALA A 12 9.40 -1.59 13.18
CA ALA A 12 9.58 -0.15 13.01
C ALA A 12 11.04 0.23 12.71
N VAL A 13 11.99 -0.34 13.44
CA VAL A 13 13.43 -0.13 13.24
C VAL A 13 13.89 -0.67 11.89
N ALA A 14 13.46 -1.87 11.50
CA ALA A 14 13.79 -2.46 10.21
C ALA A 14 13.31 -1.58 9.03
N MET A 15 12.14 -0.95 9.19
CA MET A 15 11.56 -0.03 8.20
C MET A 15 12.20 1.36 8.19
N SER A 16 12.95 1.73 9.24
CA SER A 16 13.62 3.03 9.35
C SER A 16 14.88 3.13 8.47
N PRO A 17 15.29 4.34 8.05
CA PRO A 17 16.54 4.57 7.31
C PRO A 17 17.75 4.04 8.07
N THR A 18 18.69 3.39 7.36
CA THR A 18 19.86 2.71 7.93
C THR A 18 20.64 3.60 8.91
N ALA A 19 20.87 4.86 8.55
CA ALA A 19 21.60 5.83 9.35
C ALA A 19 20.97 6.16 10.73
N HIS A 20 19.69 5.84 10.95
CA HIS A 20 18.97 6.19 12.18
C HIS A 20 18.47 4.95 12.95
N ARG A 21 18.77 3.74 12.49
CA ARG A 21 18.19 2.50 13.06
C ARG A 21 18.63 2.27 14.50
N GLU A 22 19.89 2.52 14.80
CA GLU A 22 20.45 2.29 16.13
C GLU A 22 19.85 3.27 17.14
N THR A 23 19.90 4.57 16.84
CA THR A 23 19.29 5.62 17.67
C THR A 23 17.78 5.42 17.87
N ARG A 24 17.04 5.06 16.82
CA ARG A 24 15.59 4.81 16.95
C ARG A 24 15.26 3.52 17.69
N ARG A 25 16.13 2.50 17.61
CA ARG A 25 15.96 1.26 18.38
C ARG A 25 16.05 1.56 19.86
N GLU A 26 17.04 2.33 20.27
CA GLU A 26 17.25 2.73 21.66
C GLU A 26 16.11 3.64 22.14
N GLN A 27 15.79 4.70 21.38
CA GLN A 27 14.72 5.64 21.73
C GLN A 27 13.36 4.94 21.88
N TRP A 28 12.93 4.17 20.89
CA TRP A 28 11.61 3.54 20.94
C TRP A 28 11.53 2.37 21.94
N ALA A 29 12.64 1.68 22.21
CA ALA A 29 12.67 0.69 23.28
C ALA A 29 12.55 1.38 24.65
N ALA A 30 13.25 2.49 24.86
CA ALA A 30 13.15 3.28 26.09
C ALA A 30 11.74 3.88 26.27
N ASP A 31 11.14 4.45 25.23
CA ASP A 31 9.79 5.02 25.27
C ASP A 31 8.73 3.96 25.66
N VAL A 32 8.82 2.76 25.08
CA VAL A 32 7.89 1.65 25.41
C VAL A 32 8.13 1.10 26.81
N GLN A 33 9.39 1.10 27.28
CA GLN A 33 9.73 0.64 28.63
C GLN A 33 9.30 1.64 29.71
N GLY A 34 9.47 2.94 29.46
CA GLY A 34 9.06 4.03 30.35
C GLY A 34 7.57 4.39 30.29
N ALA A 35 6.80 3.76 29.38
CA ALA A 35 5.37 4.02 29.20
C ALA A 35 4.56 3.88 30.50
N ALA A 36 4.89 2.88 31.32
CA ALA A 36 4.20 2.58 32.57
C ALA A 36 4.43 3.65 33.66
N GLU A 37 5.54 4.39 33.60
CA GLU A 37 5.83 5.48 34.53
C GLU A 37 5.00 6.74 34.22
N LEU A 38 4.43 6.81 33.02
CA LEU A 38 3.65 7.94 32.51
C LEU A 38 2.16 7.62 32.33
N ASP A 39 1.68 6.49 32.87
CA ASP A 39 0.33 5.96 32.65
C ASP A 39 -0.07 5.83 31.16
N LEU A 40 0.93 5.61 30.29
CA LEU A 40 0.73 5.41 28.84
C LEU A 40 0.71 3.93 28.50
N SER A 41 -0.09 3.58 27.49
CA SER A 41 -0.13 2.21 26.97
C SER A 41 1.16 1.89 26.19
N PRO A 42 1.96 0.88 26.62
CA PRO A 42 3.17 0.48 25.91
C PRO A 42 2.88 0.02 24.47
N THR A 43 1.74 -0.66 24.28
CA THR A 43 1.28 -1.13 22.97
C THR A 43 0.95 0.04 22.03
N ALA A 44 0.33 1.11 22.56
CA ALA A 44 0.02 2.30 21.78
C ALA A 44 1.29 3.03 21.32
N LEU A 45 2.32 3.09 22.18
CA LEU A 45 3.61 3.67 21.82
C LEU A 45 4.38 2.81 20.82
N ALA A 46 4.37 1.49 20.96
CA ALA A 46 4.97 0.58 19.98
C ALA A 46 4.30 0.68 18.61
N PHE A 47 2.96 0.82 18.59
CA PHE A 47 2.20 1.07 17.37
C PHE A 47 2.47 2.47 16.80
N GLY A 48 2.62 3.47 17.66
CA GLY A 48 3.07 4.82 17.30
C GLY A 48 4.44 4.82 16.63
N ALA A 49 5.41 4.09 17.17
CA ALA A 49 6.73 3.91 16.58
C ALA A 49 6.65 3.22 15.20
N PHE A 50 5.87 2.14 15.10
CA PHE A 50 5.65 1.41 13.85
C PHE A 50 5.02 2.28 12.77
N THR A 51 3.95 3.00 13.10
CA THR A 51 3.28 3.92 12.17
C THR A 51 4.18 5.10 11.82
N THR A 52 4.95 5.64 12.78
CA THR A 52 5.94 6.69 12.52
C THR A 52 7.00 6.21 11.52
N ALA A 53 7.53 5.00 11.70
CA ALA A 53 8.48 4.41 10.75
C ALA A 53 7.87 4.18 9.36
N LEU A 54 6.61 3.73 9.30
CA LEU A 54 5.89 3.47 8.06
C LEU A 54 5.60 4.76 7.28
N PHE A 55 5.23 5.83 8.00
CA PHE A 55 4.67 7.04 7.41
C PHE A 55 5.68 8.20 7.29
N HIS A 56 6.68 8.31 8.17
CA HIS A 56 7.59 9.48 8.24
C HIS A 56 8.98 9.25 7.62
N ARG A 57 9.10 8.26 6.72
CA ARG A 57 10.36 7.80 6.11
C ARG A 57 11.16 8.87 5.33
N ARG A 58 10.60 10.05 5.03
CA ARG A 58 11.21 11.08 4.16
C ARG A 58 11.41 12.46 4.78
N ALA A 59 11.11 12.65 6.07
CA ALA A 59 11.42 13.92 6.71
C ALA A 59 12.90 13.90 7.13
N ASP A 60 13.83 14.12 6.19
CA ASP A 60 15.14 14.68 6.51
C ASP A 60 14.92 16.10 7.03
N ARG A 61 14.40 16.22 8.25
CA ARG A 61 14.50 17.45 9.02
C ARG A 61 15.96 17.54 9.41
N ARG A 62 16.72 18.38 8.70
CA ARG A 62 17.84 19.07 9.32
C ARG A 62 17.28 19.73 10.57
N THR A 63 17.54 19.15 11.73
CA THR A 63 17.27 19.78 13.02
C THR A 63 18.19 21.00 13.10
N THR A 64 17.71 22.14 12.62
CA THR A 64 18.31 23.46 12.81
C THR A 64 18.11 23.93 14.25
N TRP A 65 18.48 23.10 15.23
CA TRP A 65 18.43 23.47 16.64
C TRP A 65 19.62 24.34 17.08
N GLY A 66 20.51 24.72 16.15
CA GLY A 66 21.70 25.54 16.45
C GLY A 66 21.90 26.80 15.59
N THR A 67 21.05 27.10 14.60
CA THR A 67 21.35 28.17 13.61
C THR A 67 20.12 28.94 13.15
N THR A 68 19.33 29.53 14.04
CA THR A 68 18.30 30.50 13.65
C THR A 68 18.10 31.58 14.73
N MET A 69 18.99 32.58 14.75
CA MET A 69 18.62 33.92 15.27
C MET A 69 18.49 34.96 14.15
N THR A 70 18.75 34.63 12.88
CA THR A 70 18.78 35.63 11.79
C THR A 70 18.27 35.11 10.44
N ALA A 71 17.18 34.33 10.41
CA ALA A 71 16.55 33.95 9.14
C ALA A 71 15.25 34.73 8.92
N VAL A 72 15.33 35.67 7.96
CA VAL A 72 14.25 36.44 7.33
C VAL A 72 13.00 35.58 7.06
N PRO A 73 11.76 36.09 7.20
CA PRO A 73 10.54 35.33 6.94
C PRO A 73 10.41 35.02 5.44
N GLY A 74 11.00 33.91 5.03
CA GLY A 74 10.82 33.34 3.69
C GLY A 74 9.44 32.73 3.55
N SER A 75 8.68 33.20 2.55
CA SER A 75 7.51 32.62 1.90
C SER A 75 6.82 31.44 2.61
N VAL A 76 5.55 31.62 2.98
CA VAL A 76 4.66 30.57 3.51
C VAL A 76 4.72 29.32 2.62
N ARG A 77 5.53 28.35 3.05
CA ARG A 77 5.66 27.05 2.40
C ARG A 77 4.34 26.31 2.65
N ARG A 78 3.64 25.89 1.59
CA ARG A 78 2.45 25.04 1.71
C ARG A 78 2.75 23.93 2.71
N THR A 79 1.95 23.87 3.76
CA THR A 79 2.03 22.88 4.82
C THR A 79 2.14 21.49 4.19
N PRO A 80 3.23 20.74 4.43
CA PRO A 80 3.28 19.36 3.99
C PRO A 80 2.16 18.64 4.71
N HIS A 81 1.31 17.92 3.98
CA HIS A 81 0.33 17.04 4.59
C HIS A 81 1.11 16.08 5.49
N SER A 82 0.89 16.17 6.80
CA SER A 82 1.62 15.38 7.82
C SER A 82 1.33 13.89 7.68
N ILE A 83 0.18 13.54 7.10
CA ILE A 83 -0.25 12.17 6.87
C ILE A 83 0.09 11.79 5.41
N PRO A 84 0.87 10.72 5.18
CA PRO A 84 1.07 10.20 3.85
C PRO A 84 -0.26 9.60 3.36
N THR A 85 -0.96 10.37 2.53
CA THR A 85 -2.30 10.03 2.05
C THR A 85 -2.33 8.77 1.18
N ILE A 86 -1.28 8.52 0.40
CA ILE A 86 -1.17 7.33 -0.48
C ILE A 86 -1.29 6.00 0.30
N PRO A 87 -0.45 5.69 1.30
CA PRO A 87 -0.58 4.43 2.03
C PRO A 87 -1.87 4.34 2.85
N VAL A 88 -2.44 5.48 3.30
CA VAL A 88 -3.76 5.48 3.98
C VAL A 88 -4.86 5.07 3.01
N LEU A 89 -4.87 5.58 1.77
CA LEU A 89 -5.84 5.19 0.74
C LEU A 89 -5.71 3.71 0.38
N LEU A 90 -4.48 3.21 0.23
CA LEU A 90 -4.24 1.80 -0.08
C LEU A 90 -4.67 0.88 1.09
N ALA A 91 -4.40 1.28 2.34
CA ALA A 91 -4.88 0.58 3.52
C ALA A 91 -6.42 0.60 3.60
N LEU A 92 -7.06 1.73 3.28
CA LEU A 92 -8.51 1.84 3.20
C LEU A 92 -9.08 0.88 2.15
N GLY A 93 -8.44 0.78 0.96
CA GLY A 93 -8.81 -0.21 -0.06
C GLY A 93 -8.74 -1.65 0.47
N VAL A 94 -7.63 -2.01 1.12
CA VAL A 94 -7.46 -3.34 1.73
C VAL A 94 -8.51 -3.62 2.80
N LEU A 95 -8.75 -2.67 3.70
CA LEU A 95 -9.76 -2.80 4.76
C LEU A 95 -11.18 -2.91 4.19
N SER A 96 -11.50 -2.13 3.16
CA SER A 96 -12.80 -2.21 2.49
C SER A 96 -13.04 -3.58 1.86
N TYR A 97 -11.99 -4.20 1.32
CA TYR A 97 -12.08 -5.55 0.76
C TYR A 97 -12.36 -6.61 1.84
N PHE A 98 -11.70 -6.52 3.01
CA PHE A 98 -12.00 -7.42 4.14
C PHE A 98 -13.41 -7.21 4.68
N ALA A 99 -13.86 -5.95 4.79
CA ALA A 99 -15.21 -5.63 5.21
C ALA A 99 -16.26 -6.21 4.25
N GLY A 100 -16.06 -6.05 2.93
CA GLY A 100 -16.90 -6.67 1.91
C GLY A 100 -16.85 -8.19 1.94
N SER A 101 -15.68 -8.80 2.19
CA SER A 101 -15.56 -10.26 2.29
C SER A 101 -16.36 -10.82 3.48
N ALA A 102 -16.33 -10.13 4.61
CA ALA A 102 -17.14 -10.47 5.78
C ALA A 102 -18.64 -10.27 5.52
N LEU A 103 -19.02 -9.15 4.89
CA LEU A 103 -20.40 -8.86 4.51
C LEU A 103 -20.93 -9.91 3.53
N LEU A 104 -20.16 -10.26 2.48
CA LEU A 104 -20.49 -11.33 1.54
C LEU A 104 -20.77 -12.65 2.27
N GLY A 105 -19.91 -13.04 3.21
CA GLY A 105 -20.11 -14.24 4.02
C GLY A 105 -21.43 -14.23 4.80
N LEU A 106 -21.81 -13.09 5.37
CA LEU A 106 -23.11 -12.92 6.03
C LEU A 106 -24.27 -12.97 5.04
N LEU A 107 -24.10 -12.39 3.85
CA LEU A 107 -25.13 -12.33 2.81
C LEU A 107 -25.42 -13.69 2.19
N GLN A 108 -24.45 -14.61 2.15
CA GLN A 108 -24.62 -15.95 1.54
C GLN A 108 -25.83 -16.71 2.08
N ARG A 109 -26.27 -16.45 3.32
CA ARG A 109 -27.50 -17.06 3.89
C ARG A 109 -28.78 -16.67 3.14
N TYR A 110 -28.74 -15.59 2.37
CA TYR A 110 -29.83 -15.07 1.54
C TYR A 110 -29.58 -15.28 0.05
N ASN A 111 -28.64 -16.14 -0.33
CA ASN A 111 -28.42 -16.46 -1.73
C ASN A 111 -29.71 -17.08 -2.33
N GLY A 112 -30.09 -16.65 -3.53
CA GLY A 112 -31.33 -17.05 -4.19
C GLY A 112 -32.57 -16.19 -3.88
N PHE A 113 -32.52 -15.31 -2.87
CA PHE A 113 -33.61 -14.37 -2.60
C PHE A 113 -33.50 -13.13 -3.50
N ALA A 114 -34.46 -12.93 -4.41
CA ALA A 114 -34.47 -11.79 -5.33
C ALA A 114 -34.40 -10.42 -4.62
N ALA A 115 -35.05 -10.30 -3.46
CA ALA A 115 -35.03 -9.09 -2.64
C ALA A 115 -33.63 -8.76 -2.06
N ALA A 116 -32.72 -9.73 -1.97
CA ALA A 116 -31.36 -9.52 -1.49
C ALA A 116 -30.40 -9.03 -2.59
N MET A 117 -30.80 -9.06 -3.87
CA MET A 117 -29.95 -8.70 -5.00
C MET A 117 -29.35 -7.29 -4.90
N PRO A 118 -30.09 -6.24 -4.50
CA PRO A 118 -29.49 -4.91 -4.32
C PRO A 118 -28.36 -4.88 -3.29
N VAL A 119 -28.45 -5.72 -2.25
CA VAL A 119 -27.44 -5.81 -1.19
C VAL A 119 -26.18 -6.52 -1.70
N TYR A 120 -26.32 -7.56 -2.54
CA TYR A 120 -25.19 -8.19 -3.22
C TYR A 120 -24.48 -7.23 -4.19
N VAL A 121 -25.23 -6.40 -4.92
CA VAL A 121 -24.64 -5.38 -5.81
C VAL A 121 -23.91 -4.32 -5.01
N PHE A 122 -24.47 -3.89 -3.88
CA PHE A 122 -23.80 -2.97 -2.96
C PHE A 122 -22.50 -3.57 -2.40
N ASP A 123 -22.53 -4.82 -1.94
CA ASP A 123 -21.34 -5.52 -1.45
C ASP A 123 -20.26 -5.67 -2.54
N ALA A 124 -20.66 -6.01 -3.77
CA ALA A 124 -19.76 -6.03 -4.91
C ALA A 124 -19.11 -4.65 -5.17
N ALA A 125 -19.84 -3.55 -4.96
CA ALA A 125 -19.27 -2.20 -5.05
C ALA A 125 -18.25 -1.93 -3.92
N VAL A 126 -18.53 -2.36 -2.69
CA VAL A 126 -17.58 -2.28 -1.56
C VAL A 126 -16.30 -3.06 -1.86
N LEU A 127 -16.44 -4.28 -2.39
CA LEU A 127 -15.32 -5.16 -2.73
C LEU A 127 -14.44 -4.64 -3.88
N THR A 128 -15.01 -3.93 -4.85
CA THR A 128 -14.31 -3.63 -6.12
C THR A 128 -14.12 -2.14 -6.40
N VAL A 129 -15.16 -1.33 -6.20
CA VAL A 129 -15.16 0.10 -6.52
C VAL A 129 -14.36 0.88 -5.49
N VAL A 130 -14.51 0.58 -4.19
CA VAL A 130 -13.76 1.28 -3.13
C VAL A 130 -12.24 1.08 -3.30
N PRO A 131 -11.71 -0.15 -3.47
CA PRO A 131 -10.29 -0.33 -3.79
C PRO A 131 -9.88 0.36 -5.10
N GLY A 132 -10.71 0.31 -6.15
CA GLY A 132 -10.43 0.98 -7.42
C GLY A 132 -10.29 2.50 -7.28
N ILE A 133 -11.19 3.15 -6.53
CA ILE A 133 -11.12 4.58 -6.21
C ILE A 133 -9.87 4.88 -5.38
N SER A 134 -9.55 4.06 -4.39
CA SER A 134 -8.35 4.21 -3.56
C SER A 134 -7.07 4.15 -4.39
N VAL A 135 -6.94 3.20 -5.32
CA VAL A 135 -5.80 3.10 -6.24
C VAL A 135 -5.77 4.32 -7.17
N CYS A 136 -6.90 4.71 -7.77
CA CYS A 136 -6.99 5.88 -8.64
C CYS A 136 -6.53 7.17 -7.92
N ALA A 137 -7.09 7.44 -6.74
CA ALA A 137 -6.73 8.59 -5.91
C ALA A 137 -5.24 8.55 -5.52
N SER A 138 -4.71 7.37 -5.19
CA SER A 138 -3.28 7.22 -4.88
C SER A 138 -2.38 7.63 -6.05
N LEU A 139 -2.74 7.28 -7.29
CA LEU A 139 -2.01 7.64 -8.51
C LEU A 139 -2.09 9.14 -8.83
N LEU A 140 -3.24 9.75 -8.58
CA LEU A 140 -3.43 11.20 -8.75
C LEU A 140 -2.55 12.01 -7.76
N LEU A 141 -2.33 11.47 -6.57
CA LEU A 141 -1.54 12.10 -5.51
C LEU A 141 -0.02 11.91 -5.64
N VAL A 142 0.45 11.08 -6.57
CA VAL A 142 1.88 10.85 -6.81
C VAL A 142 2.59 12.16 -7.15
N THR A 143 3.55 12.61 -6.34
CA THR A 143 4.33 13.83 -6.58
C THR A 143 5.48 13.61 -7.58
N GLY A 144 5.96 14.69 -8.22
CA GLY A 144 7.09 14.62 -9.17
C GLY A 144 6.76 14.12 -10.59
N VAL A 145 5.51 13.70 -10.85
CA VAL A 145 5.05 13.24 -12.17
C VAL A 145 4.19 14.32 -12.86
N ARG A 146 4.25 14.44 -14.20
CA ARG A 146 3.39 15.36 -14.97
C ARG A 146 1.90 15.02 -14.80
N LEU A 147 1.04 16.03 -14.64
CA LEU A 147 -0.41 15.87 -14.40
C LEU A 147 -1.08 14.93 -15.43
N ARG A 148 -0.81 15.13 -16.73
CA ARG A 148 -1.36 14.29 -17.82
C ARG A 148 -1.15 12.80 -17.57
N ARG A 149 0.00 12.39 -17.03
CA ARG A 149 0.29 10.98 -16.74
C ARG A 149 -0.44 10.47 -15.52
N ARG A 150 -0.54 11.29 -14.47
CA ARG A 150 -1.31 10.94 -13.28
C ARG A 150 -2.78 10.71 -13.64
N VAL A 151 -3.33 11.60 -14.48
CA VAL A 151 -4.70 11.46 -14.99
C VAL A 151 -4.84 10.20 -15.83
N LEU A 152 -3.95 9.94 -16.79
CA LEU A 152 -4.00 8.71 -17.60
C LEU A 152 -3.91 7.44 -16.74
N GLY A 153 -3.03 7.43 -15.74
CA GLY A 153 -2.91 6.30 -14.82
C GLY A 153 -4.10 6.14 -13.89
N GLY A 154 -4.65 7.25 -13.38
CA GLY A 154 -5.88 7.25 -12.59
C GLY A 154 -7.08 6.74 -13.39
N VAL A 155 -7.26 7.21 -14.62
CA VAL A 155 -8.27 6.71 -15.55
C VAL A 155 -8.06 5.22 -15.84
N GLY A 156 -6.82 4.80 -16.11
CA GLY A 156 -6.50 3.39 -16.31
C GLY A 156 -6.84 2.53 -15.09
N ALA A 157 -6.49 2.97 -13.88
CA ALA A 157 -6.83 2.26 -12.65
C ALA A 157 -8.35 2.20 -12.40
N LEU A 158 -9.06 3.27 -12.72
CA LEU A 158 -10.52 3.33 -12.60
C LEU A 158 -11.19 2.39 -13.60
N LEU A 159 -10.72 2.34 -14.86
CA LEU A 159 -11.21 1.38 -15.86
C LEU A 159 -10.98 -0.07 -15.43
N VAL A 160 -9.83 -0.37 -14.83
CA VAL A 160 -9.55 -1.70 -14.25
C VAL A 160 -10.52 -2.01 -13.09
N GLY A 161 -10.84 -1.02 -12.26
CA GLY A 161 -11.84 -1.15 -11.20
C GLY A 161 -13.26 -1.40 -11.73
N VAL A 162 -13.66 -0.68 -12.79
CA VAL A 162 -14.94 -0.89 -13.48
C VAL A 162 -14.99 -2.29 -14.10
N LEU A 163 -13.92 -2.73 -14.74
CA LEU A 163 -13.81 -4.10 -15.27
C LEU A 163 -13.96 -5.12 -14.14
N TRP A 164 -13.33 -4.90 -12.99
CA TRP A 164 -13.45 -5.81 -11.85
C TRP A 164 -14.87 -5.88 -11.30
N PHE A 165 -15.55 -4.74 -11.16
CA PHE A 165 -16.96 -4.69 -10.80
C PHE A 165 -17.83 -5.45 -11.81
N ALA A 166 -17.58 -5.25 -13.11
CA ALA A 166 -18.30 -5.91 -14.19
C ALA A 166 -18.14 -7.45 -14.16
N LEU A 167 -16.92 -7.93 -13.90
CA LEU A 167 -16.62 -9.35 -13.70
C LEU A 167 -17.35 -9.91 -12.47
N THR A 168 -17.33 -9.17 -11.35
CA THR A 168 -17.91 -9.61 -10.07
C THR A 168 -19.43 -9.67 -10.12
N THR A 169 -20.06 -8.76 -10.85
CA THR A 169 -21.52 -8.74 -11.06
C THR A 169 -21.99 -9.66 -12.18
N GLY A 170 -21.08 -10.32 -12.91
CA GLY A 170 -21.40 -11.23 -14.01
C GLY A 170 -21.86 -10.54 -15.30
N THR A 171 -21.75 -9.20 -15.39
CA THR A 171 -22.06 -8.44 -16.62
C THR A 171 -21.06 -8.75 -17.73
N VAL A 172 -19.82 -9.10 -17.37
CA VAL A 172 -18.78 -9.56 -18.29
C VAL A 172 -18.29 -10.92 -17.80
N ASN A 173 -18.39 -11.94 -18.63
CA ASN A 173 -17.91 -13.30 -18.33
C ASN A 173 -16.90 -13.73 -19.40
N PRO A 174 -15.61 -13.38 -19.25
CA PRO A 174 -14.61 -13.80 -20.20
C PRO A 174 -14.43 -15.32 -20.15
N PRO A 175 -14.01 -15.98 -21.25
CA PRO A 175 -13.69 -17.40 -21.28
C PRO A 175 -12.34 -17.68 -20.60
N VAL A 176 -12.11 -17.07 -19.44
CA VAL A 176 -10.88 -17.13 -18.67
C VAL A 176 -11.23 -17.62 -17.28
N HIS A 177 -10.41 -18.52 -16.75
CA HIS A 177 -10.61 -19.09 -15.43
C HIS A 177 -10.75 -17.97 -14.36
N PRO A 178 -11.75 -18.00 -13.46
CA PRO A 178 -12.02 -16.91 -12.51
C PRO A 178 -10.79 -16.48 -11.68
N ALA A 179 -9.97 -17.45 -11.25
CA ALA A 179 -8.69 -17.19 -10.59
C ALA A 179 -7.75 -16.27 -11.39
N LEU A 180 -7.61 -16.51 -12.69
CA LEU A 180 -6.75 -15.71 -13.57
C LEU A 180 -7.30 -14.30 -13.72
N SER A 181 -8.62 -14.13 -13.74
CA SER A 181 -9.25 -12.81 -13.88
C SER A 181 -8.82 -11.84 -12.77
N LEU A 182 -8.77 -12.29 -11.51
CA LEU A 182 -8.31 -11.48 -10.38
C LEU A 182 -6.82 -11.13 -10.47
N GLY A 183 -5.99 -12.10 -10.88
CA GLY A 183 -4.56 -11.86 -11.12
C GLY A 183 -4.33 -10.80 -12.21
N ILE A 184 -5.12 -10.85 -13.29
CA ILE A 184 -5.08 -9.88 -14.40
C ILE A 184 -5.54 -8.50 -13.92
N VAL A 185 -6.61 -8.40 -13.12
CA VAL A 185 -7.06 -7.13 -12.53
C VAL A 185 -5.96 -6.52 -11.66
N ALA A 186 -5.38 -7.30 -10.75
CA ALA A 186 -4.29 -6.83 -9.89
C ALA A 186 -3.05 -6.41 -10.69
N ALA A 187 -2.70 -7.15 -11.75
CA ALA A 187 -1.65 -6.78 -12.69
C ALA A 187 -1.98 -5.48 -13.45
N GLY A 188 -3.25 -5.25 -13.79
CA GLY A 188 -3.71 -4.00 -14.41
C GLY A 188 -3.47 -2.76 -13.54
N TRP A 189 -3.75 -2.85 -12.24
CA TRP A 189 -3.44 -1.77 -11.29
C TRP A 189 -1.93 -1.56 -11.09
N LEU A 190 -1.15 -2.64 -11.07
CA LEU A 190 0.30 -2.54 -11.05
C LEU A 190 0.83 -1.86 -12.33
N ALA A 191 0.32 -2.24 -13.50
CA ALA A 191 0.69 -1.65 -14.78
C ALA A 191 0.40 -0.15 -14.80
N ALA A 192 -0.80 0.27 -14.37
CA ALA A 192 -1.14 1.69 -14.24
C ALA A 192 -0.12 2.44 -13.37
N SER A 193 0.28 1.84 -12.24
CA SER A 193 1.29 2.39 -11.33
C SER A 193 2.68 2.49 -11.98
N LEU A 194 3.12 1.46 -12.70
CA LEU A 194 4.42 1.45 -13.39
C LEU A 194 4.48 2.51 -14.51
N VAL A 195 3.38 2.70 -15.26
CA VAL A 195 3.27 3.73 -16.31
C VAL A 195 3.37 5.14 -15.71
N VAL A 196 2.64 5.40 -14.62
CA VAL A 196 2.67 6.71 -13.94
C VAL A 196 4.07 7.03 -13.43
N LEU A 197 4.71 6.04 -12.79
CA LEU A 197 6.03 6.20 -12.16
C LEU A 197 7.20 6.08 -13.15
N ARG A 198 6.93 5.78 -14.43
CA ARG A 198 7.91 5.65 -15.51
C ARG A 198 9.07 4.69 -15.16
N ARG A 199 8.71 3.51 -14.65
CA ARG A 199 9.68 2.52 -14.18
C ARG A 199 10.44 1.86 -15.35
N PRO A 200 11.66 1.36 -15.10
CA PRO A 200 12.49 0.75 -16.14
C PRO A 200 11.89 -0.55 -16.69
N GLY A 201 12.30 -0.91 -17.91
CA GLY A 201 11.74 -2.02 -18.70
C GLY A 201 11.67 -3.37 -17.97
N TRP A 202 12.65 -3.67 -17.11
CA TRP A 202 12.67 -4.93 -16.38
C TRP A 202 11.50 -5.06 -15.39
N THR A 203 10.97 -3.95 -14.86
CA THR A 203 9.86 -3.97 -13.88
C THR A 203 8.55 -4.50 -14.47
N TRP A 204 8.41 -4.53 -15.79
CA TRP A 204 7.26 -5.14 -16.46
C TRP A 204 7.17 -6.65 -16.22
N SER A 205 8.30 -7.33 -15.94
CA SER A 205 8.29 -8.74 -15.50
C SER A 205 7.51 -8.95 -14.20
N LEU A 206 7.42 -7.92 -13.34
CA LEU A 206 6.68 -7.98 -12.07
C LEU A 206 5.16 -8.08 -12.28
N LEU A 207 4.65 -7.78 -13.48
CA LEU A 207 3.23 -7.98 -13.82
C LEU A 207 2.82 -9.46 -13.76
N LEU A 208 3.77 -10.39 -13.85
CA LEU A 208 3.49 -11.82 -13.71
C LEU A 208 3.22 -12.22 -12.26
N LEU A 209 3.74 -11.48 -11.28
CA LEU A 209 3.63 -11.87 -9.86
C LEU A 209 2.18 -11.94 -9.37
N PRO A 210 1.30 -10.95 -9.62
CA PRO A 210 -0.11 -11.06 -9.21
C PRO A 210 -0.84 -12.22 -9.88
N VAL A 211 -0.49 -12.53 -11.13
CA VAL A 211 -1.09 -13.65 -11.88
C VAL A 211 -0.67 -14.99 -11.29
N VAL A 212 0.64 -15.18 -11.04
CA VAL A 212 1.18 -16.38 -10.38
C VAL A 212 0.58 -16.53 -8.98
N ALA A 213 0.51 -15.44 -8.21
CA ALA A 213 -0.10 -15.45 -6.89
C ALA A 213 -1.57 -15.90 -6.95
N ALA A 214 -2.34 -15.43 -7.94
CA ALA A 214 -3.74 -15.84 -8.11
C ALA A 214 -3.87 -17.34 -8.43
N ILE A 215 -2.99 -17.88 -9.28
CA ILE A 215 -2.94 -19.31 -9.61
C ILE A 215 -2.62 -20.15 -8.36
N LEU A 216 -1.65 -19.71 -7.54
CA LEU A 216 -1.24 -20.42 -6.33
C LEU A 216 -2.28 -20.35 -5.21
N VAL A 217 -2.99 -19.23 -5.12
CA VAL A 217 -4.01 -18.98 -4.09
C VAL A 217 -5.33 -19.69 -4.40
N PHE A 218 -5.64 -19.89 -5.67
CA PHE A 218 -6.88 -20.55 -6.08
C PHE A 218 -7.12 -21.92 -5.44
N PRO A 219 -6.18 -22.89 -5.47
CA PRO A 219 -6.39 -24.18 -4.81
C PRO A 219 -6.57 -24.04 -3.29
N LEU A 220 -5.91 -23.07 -2.66
CA LEU A 220 -6.11 -22.78 -1.24
C LEU A 220 -7.54 -22.28 -0.99
N SER A 221 -8.03 -21.33 -1.79
CA SER A 221 -9.41 -20.82 -1.70
C SER A 221 -10.44 -21.95 -1.89
N ASN A 222 -10.21 -22.86 -2.84
CA ASN A 222 -11.07 -24.03 -3.05
C ASN A 222 -11.00 -25.05 -1.92
N SER A 223 -9.83 -25.26 -1.32
CA SER A 223 -9.69 -26.21 -0.21
C SER A 223 -10.55 -25.84 1.00
N VAL A 224 -10.82 -24.54 1.20
CA VAL A 224 -11.74 -24.04 2.24
C VAL A 224 -13.14 -24.64 2.06
N TYR A 225 -13.60 -24.82 0.83
CA TYR A 225 -14.92 -25.39 0.56
C TYR A 225 -15.02 -26.88 0.91
N GLY A 226 -13.89 -27.60 0.97
CA GLY A 226 -13.78 -28.99 1.40
C GLY A 226 -13.80 -29.19 2.93
N THR A 227 -13.79 -28.11 3.72
CA THR A 227 -13.87 -28.20 5.20
C THR A 227 -15.30 -28.45 5.70
N GLU A 228 -15.49 -28.81 6.96
CA GLU A 228 -16.82 -28.97 7.57
C GLU A 228 -17.42 -27.65 8.10
N LEU A 229 -16.81 -26.51 7.77
CA LEU A 229 -17.29 -25.20 8.21
C LEU A 229 -18.65 -24.81 7.59
N ALA A 230 -19.38 -23.93 8.27
CA ALA A 230 -20.58 -23.31 7.72
C ALA A 230 -20.26 -22.57 6.41
N TYR A 231 -21.17 -22.64 5.43
CA TYR A 231 -20.97 -22.07 4.10
C TYR A 231 -20.67 -20.57 4.10
N SER A 232 -21.30 -19.80 5.01
CA SER A 232 -21.02 -18.37 5.24
C SER A 232 -19.56 -18.12 5.61
N ILE A 233 -18.99 -18.94 6.49
CA ILE A 233 -17.60 -18.86 6.92
C ILE A 233 -16.67 -19.24 5.75
N LYS A 234 -17.02 -20.30 4.99
CA LYS A 234 -16.27 -20.71 3.81
C LYS A 234 -16.17 -19.58 2.79
N ALA A 235 -17.30 -18.93 2.47
CA ALA A 235 -17.34 -17.83 1.52
C ALA A 235 -16.57 -16.59 2.01
N ALA A 236 -16.65 -16.24 3.30
CA ALA A 236 -15.88 -15.15 3.88
C ALA A 236 -14.37 -15.40 3.80
N ILE A 237 -13.92 -16.60 4.17
CA ILE A 237 -12.50 -16.96 4.10
C ILE A 237 -12.05 -17.00 2.65
N ALA A 238 -12.76 -17.71 1.77
CA ALA A 238 -12.41 -17.86 0.37
C ALA A 238 -12.29 -16.51 -0.36
N SER A 239 -13.21 -15.58 -0.09
CA SER A 239 -13.16 -14.20 -0.61
C SER A 239 -12.01 -13.39 0.01
N ALA A 240 -11.77 -13.52 1.31
CA ALA A 240 -10.65 -12.84 1.96
C ALA A 240 -9.28 -13.26 1.38
N VAL A 241 -9.07 -14.55 1.07
CA VAL A 241 -7.81 -15.01 0.45
C VAL A 241 -7.62 -14.45 -0.96
N ALA A 242 -8.70 -14.12 -1.67
CA ALA A 242 -8.62 -13.50 -3.00
C ALA A 242 -8.01 -12.07 -3.00
N ILE A 243 -7.70 -11.49 -1.84
CA ILE A 243 -6.92 -10.26 -1.73
C ILE A 243 -5.43 -10.44 -2.07
N VAL A 244 -4.90 -11.66 -1.97
CA VAL A 244 -3.46 -11.93 -2.06
C VAL A 244 -2.80 -11.41 -3.35
N PRO A 245 -3.37 -11.59 -4.56
CA PRO A 245 -2.82 -11.02 -5.79
C PRO A 245 -2.64 -9.50 -5.72
N PHE A 246 -3.55 -8.79 -5.04
CA PHE A 246 -3.48 -7.34 -4.87
C PHE A 246 -2.39 -6.94 -3.88
N LEU A 247 -2.21 -7.70 -2.80
CA LEU A 247 -1.09 -7.50 -1.87
C LEU A 247 0.25 -7.74 -2.56
N VAL A 248 0.33 -8.76 -3.42
CA VAL A 248 1.53 -9.04 -4.24
C VAL A 248 1.78 -7.90 -5.24
N ALA A 249 0.74 -7.36 -5.88
CA ALA A 249 0.86 -6.19 -6.75
C ALA A 249 1.38 -4.96 -5.97
N LEU A 250 0.88 -4.73 -4.75
CA LEU A 250 1.34 -3.65 -3.88
C LEU A 250 2.82 -3.82 -3.51
N LEU A 251 3.23 -5.03 -3.12
CA LEU A 251 4.63 -5.35 -2.81
C LEU A 251 5.53 -5.17 -4.04
N ALA A 252 5.09 -5.63 -5.21
CA ALA A 252 5.81 -5.43 -6.47
C ALA A 252 6.01 -3.95 -6.80
N ALA A 253 4.98 -3.11 -6.60
CA ALA A 253 5.08 -1.67 -6.78
C ALA A 253 6.09 -1.03 -5.80
N ILE A 254 6.13 -1.50 -4.55
CA ILE A 254 7.12 -1.05 -3.55
C ILE A 254 8.53 -1.46 -3.96
N VAL A 255 8.74 -2.71 -4.41
CA VAL A 255 10.04 -3.23 -4.86
C VAL A 255 10.54 -2.46 -6.07
N ALA A 256 9.70 -2.27 -7.09
CA ALA A 256 9.98 -1.43 -8.25
C ALA A 256 10.33 0.02 -7.84
N GLY A 257 9.72 0.49 -6.74
CA GLY A 257 10.01 1.80 -6.16
C GLY A 257 11.37 1.93 -5.51
N ARG A 258 11.88 0.86 -4.87
CA ARG A 258 13.17 0.85 -4.15
C ARG A 258 14.36 0.62 -5.08
N MET A 259 14.25 -0.30 -6.04
CA MET A 259 15.36 -0.62 -6.94
C MET A 259 15.65 0.48 -7.98
N SER A 260 14.71 1.40 -8.20
CA SER A 260 14.89 2.55 -9.09
C SER A 260 15.71 3.69 -8.47
N THR A 261 15.96 3.69 -7.16
CA THR A 261 16.78 4.71 -6.48
C THR A 261 18.26 4.33 -6.36
N ASP A 262 18.64 3.11 -6.77
CA ASP A 262 20.03 2.62 -6.70
C ASP A 262 20.84 2.86 -7.98
N SER A 263 20.41 3.73 -8.90
CA SER A 263 21.33 4.24 -9.93
C SER A 263 22.27 5.30 -9.33
N SER A 264 23.21 4.85 -8.52
CA SER A 264 24.41 5.59 -8.17
C SER A 264 25.34 5.69 -9.38
N THR A 265 24.97 6.48 -10.38
CA THR A 265 25.85 6.83 -11.51
C THR A 265 25.56 8.23 -12.02
N ARG A 266 26.06 9.20 -11.27
CA ARG A 266 26.87 10.34 -11.76
C ARG A 266 27.36 11.10 -10.53
N PHE A 267 28.45 10.59 -9.96
CA PHE A 267 29.51 11.48 -9.51
C PHE A 267 29.83 12.38 -10.71
N VAL A 268 29.28 13.59 -10.74
CA VAL A 268 29.99 14.68 -11.38
C VAL A 268 31.23 14.83 -10.53
N ALA A 269 32.33 14.26 -11.02
CA ALA A 269 33.65 14.58 -10.50
C ALA A 269 33.73 16.12 -10.48
N ALA A 270 33.82 16.66 -9.27
CA ALA A 270 34.24 18.02 -9.05
C ALA A 270 35.71 18.11 -9.46
N GLU A 271 35.98 18.24 -10.75
CA GLU A 271 37.28 18.66 -11.27
C GLU A 271 37.12 20.05 -11.85
N GLY A 272 37.76 21.04 -11.20
CA GLY A 272 37.93 22.38 -11.76
C GLY A 272 37.35 23.53 -10.93
N ALA A 273 37.63 23.62 -9.63
CA ALA A 273 37.55 24.89 -8.91
C ALA A 273 38.48 24.93 -7.69
N LEU A 274 39.75 24.53 -7.86
CA LEU A 274 40.83 25.06 -7.04
C LEU A 274 41.27 26.36 -7.70
N VAL A 275 40.64 27.47 -7.29
CA VAL A 275 41.16 28.80 -7.56
C VAL A 275 42.36 28.99 -6.65
N ASP A 276 43.54 28.91 -7.24
CA ASP A 276 44.78 29.33 -6.60
C ASP A 276 44.69 30.82 -6.30
N LYS A 277 44.81 31.19 -5.01
CA LYS A 277 44.84 32.58 -4.53
C LYS A 277 46.27 32.94 -4.13
N SER A 278 47.19 32.81 -5.07
CA SER A 278 48.55 33.33 -4.92
C SER A 278 49.12 33.83 -6.25
N ALA A 279 48.60 34.98 -6.70
CA ALA A 279 49.25 35.90 -7.63
C ALA A 279 48.66 37.30 -7.44
#